data_AF-A0A1V4U2E6-F1
#
_entry.id   AF-A0A1V4U2E6-F1
#
_cell.length_a   1.000
_cell.length_b   1.000
_cell.length_c   1.000
_cell.angle_alpha   90.00
_cell.angle_beta   90.00
_cell.angle_gamma   90.00
#
_symmetry.space_group_name_H-M   'P 1'
#
loop_
_entity.id
_entity.type
_entity.pdbx_description
1 polymer ?
#
loop_
_entity_poly.entity_id
_entity_poly.type
_entity_poly.pdbx_seq_one_letter_code
_entity_poly.pdbx_strand_id
1 'polypeptide(L)'
;MLRLPESQRHHFKSPFGTLVPDIADLADELPGKRLYTVGDVVTRNVLEMGLLPEVAVVDGHTMREPCSRAPEVFPAVFPAKNPPGTITPMLVEALKKAVANPPALVVVEGEEDLAVIPLVFEAPEGAWILYGQPCKGVVVREIDEEARATAKSLLACFIEEAEG
;
A
#
# COMPACT_ATOMS: atom_id res chain seq x y z
N MET A 1 18.74 4.39 -0.48
CA MET A 1 17.31 4.28 -0.83
C MET A 1 17.14 3.98 -2.31
N LEU A 2 15.96 3.53 -2.74
CA LEU A 2 15.63 3.38 -4.16
C LEU A 2 14.86 4.60 -4.63
N ARG A 3 15.20 5.14 -5.80
CA ARG A 3 14.51 6.27 -6.41
C ARG A 3 13.94 5.89 -7.76
N LEU A 4 12.70 6.26 -8.00
CA LEU A 4 12.03 6.14 -9.28
C LEU A 4 12.41 7.35 -10.16
N PRO A 5 13.13 7.16 -11.27
CA PRO A 5 13.42 8.25 -12.20
C PRO A 5 12.12 8.85 -12.75
N GLU A 6 12.09 10.17 -12.99
CA GLU A 6 10.90 10.84 -13.55
C GLU A 6 10.46 10.23 -14.88
N SER A 7 11.42 9.80 -15.71
CA SER A 7 11.18 9.12 -16.98
C SER A 7 10.39 7.82 -16.82
N GLN A 8 10.48 7.16 -15.66
CA GLN A 8 9.83 5.87 -15.39
C GLN A 8 8.49 6.00 -14.67
N ARG A 9 8.09 7.21 -14.23
CA ARG A 9 6.79 7.45 -13.55
C ARG A 9 5.58 7.05 -14.39
N HIS A 10 5.70 7.02 -15.71
CA HIS A 10 4.61 6.61 -16.58
C HIS A 10 4.21 5.13 -16.41
N HIS A 11 5.15 4.25 -16.01
CA HIS A 11 4.84 2.84 -15.74
C HIS A 11 3.89 2.67 -14.54
N PHE A 12 3.90 3.62 -13.61
CA PHE A 12 3.06 3.65 -12.42
C PHE A 12 1.69 4.33 -12.65
N LYS A 13 1.42 4.81 -13.88
CA LYS A 13 0.09 5.30 -14.28
C LYS A 13 -0.85 4.17 -14.72
N SER A 14 -0.28 3.03 -15.08
CA SER A 14 -1.01 1.82 -15.38
C SER A 14 -1.33 1.09 -14.08
N PRO A 15 -2.57 0.62 -13.89
CA PRO A 15 -2.93 -0.11 -12.69
C PRO A 15 -2.10 -1.40 -12.60
N PHE A 16 -1.44 -1.59 -11.47
CA PHE A 16 -0.73 -2.80 -11.12
C PHE A 16 -1.71 -3.77 -10.43
N GLY A 17 -2.56 -4.38 -11.25
CA GLY A 17 -3.66 -5.24 -10.81
C GLY A 17 -4.95 -4.94 -11.54
N THR A 18 -6.05 -5.43 -10.99
CA THR A 18 -7.40 -5.23 -11.53
C THR A 18 -7.94 -3.91 -11.02
N LEU A 19 -8.20 -2.96 -11.93
CA LEU A 19 -8.84 -1.70 -11.59
C LEU A 19 -10.35 -1.92 -11.44
N VAL A 20 -10.87 -1.48 -10.31
CA VAL A 20 -12.29 -1.46 -9.97
C VAL A 20 -12.72 -0.01 -9.75
N PRO A 21 -13.77 0.49 -10.43
CA PRO A 21 -14.22 1.87 -10.30
C PRO A 21 -14.66 2.24 -8.89
N ASP A 22 -15.38 1.33 -8.22
CA ASP A 22 -15.87 1.51 -6.86
C ASP A 22 -15.53 0.27 -6.01
N ILE A 23 -15.00 0.50 -4.81
CA ILE A 23 -14.72 -0.59 -3.87
C ILE A 23 -16.00 -1.30 -3.41
N ALA A 24 -17.16 -0.65 -3.50
CA ALA A 24 -18.45 -1.29 -3.25
C ALA A 24 -18.72 -2.47 -4.19
N ASP A 25 -18.15 -2.48 -5.40
CA ASP A 25 -18.28 -3.61 -6.33
C ASP A 25 -17.57 -4.88 -5.82
N LEU A 26 -16.65 -4.73 -4.86
CA LEU A 26 -15.91 -5.83 -4.23
C LEU A 26 -16.51 -6.26 -2.89
N ALA A 27 -17.61 -5.64 -2.43
CA ALA A 27 -18.14 -5.83 -1.09
C ALA A 27 -18.45 -7.31 -0.75
N ASP A 28 -18.81 -8.13 -1.73
CA ASP A 28 -19.09 -9.56 -1.56
C ASP A 28 -17.82 -10.44 -1.59
N GLU A 29 -16.72 -9.95 -2.18
CA GLU A 29 -15.47 -10.70 -2.37
C GLU A 29 -14.44 -10.45 -1.26
N LEU A 30 -14.45 -9.25 -0.68
CA LEU A 30 -13.54 -8.84 0.38
C LEU A 30 -13.70 -9.62 1.70
N PRO A 31 -14.91 -9.99 2.16
CA PRO A 31 -15.09 -10.72 3.41
C PRO A 31 -14.38 -12.08 3.40
N GLY A 32 -13.57 -12.34 4.43
CA GLY A 32 -12.81 -13.59 4.57
C GLY A 32 -11.47 -13.61 3.81
N LYS A 33 -11.14 -12.55 3.06
CA LYS A 33 -9.80 -12.37 2.46
C LYS A 33 -8.84 -11.71 3.44
N ARG A 34 -7.54 -11.95 3.25
CA ARG A 34 -6.48 -11.19 3.93
C ARG A 34 -6.24 -9.90 3.16
N LEU A 35 -6.63 -8.78 3.75
CA LEU A 35 -6.62 -7.48 3.09
C LEU A 35 -5.42 -6.65 3.55
N TYR A 36 -4.79 -5.99 2.59
CA TYR A 36 -3.71 -5.04 2.79
C TYR A 36 -4.11 -3.76 2.05
N THR A 37 -4.13 -2.61 2.74
CA THR A 37 -4.56 -1.35 2.10
C THR A 37 -3.41 -0.37 2.00
N VAL A 38 -3.32 0.36 0.88
CA VAL A 38 -2.38 1.46 0.68
C VAL A 38 -3.16 2.69 0.23
N GLY A 39 -3.04 3.76 1.00
CA GLY A 39 -3.74 5.03 0.84
C GLY A 39 -4.94 5.20 1.76
N ASP A 40 -5.18 6.45 2.17
CA ASP A 40 -6.20 6.82 3.15
C ASP A 40 -7.62 6.52 2.72
N VAL A 41 -7.96 6.83 1.46
CA VAL A 41 -9.33 6.66 0.94
C VAL A 41 -9.72 5.18 0.91
N VAL A 42 -8.83 4.32 0.41
CA VAL A 42 -9.09 2.87 0.33
C VAL A 42 -9.17 2.28 1.72
N THR A 43 -8.23 2.62 2.59
CA THR A 43 -8.23 2.17 3.99
C THR A 43 -9.52 2.55 4.71
N ARG A 44 -9.96 3.81 4.58
CA ARG A 44 -11.22 4.27 5.18
C ARG A 44 -12.42 3.50 4.63
N ASN A 45 -12.53 3.34 3.31
CA ASN A 45 -13.67 2.66 2.70
C ASN A 45 -13.76 1.19 3.17
N VAL A 46 -12.62 0.48 3.27
CA VAL A 46 -12.57 -0.88 3.82
C VAL A 46 -13.04 -0.92 5.28
N LEU A 47 -12.58 0.03 6.10
CA LEU A 47 -13.01 0.15 7.51
C LEU A 47 -14.51 0.49 7.64
N GLU A 48 -15.05 1.35 6.77
CA GLU A 48 -16.48 1.72 6.73
C GLU A 48 -17.37 0.54 6.33
N MET A 49 -16.84 -0.42 5.57
CA MET A 49 -17.49 -1.71 5.27
C MET A 49 -17.45 -2.69 6.47
N GLY A 50 -16.83 -2.31 7.58
CA GLY A 50 -16.67 -3.17 8.76
C GLY A 50 -15.58 -4.23 8.61
N LEU A 51 -14.68 -4.08 7.64
CA LEU A 51 -13.55 -4.96 7.40
C LEU A 51 -12.27 -4.34 7.97
N LEU A 52 -11.47 -5.13 8.69
CA LEU A 52 -10.18 -4.70 9.21
C LEU A 52 -9.06 -5.30 8.36
N PRO A 53 -8.26 -4.50 7.64
CA PRO A 53 -7.11 -5.04 6.93
C PRO A 53 -6.03 -5.52 7.92
N GLU A 54 -5.22 -6.49 7.50
CA GLU A 54 -4.08 -6.97 8.29
C GLU A 54 -2.99 -5.90 8.37
N VAL A 55 -2.77 -5.17 7.28
CA VAL A 55 -1.90 -3.99 7.28
C VAL A 55 -2.57 -2.87 6.49
N ALA A 56 -2.61 -1.68 7.08
CA ALA A 56 -2.95 -0.45 6.39
C ALA A 56 -1.72 0.44 6.27
N VAL A 57 -1.52 1.06 5.12
CA VAL A 57 -0.46 2.04 4.86
C VAL A 57 -1.13 3.35 4.47
N VAL A 58 -0.85 4.43 5.19
CA VAL A 58 -1.48 5.75 4.98
C VAL A 58 -0.44 6.84 4.95
N ASP A 59 -0.74 7.97 4.32
CA ASP A 59 0.10 9.15 4.40
C ASP A 59 -0.09 9.87 5.74
N GLY A 60 0.97 10.52 6.23
CA GLY A 60 0.92 11.32 7.46
C GLY A 60 0.21 12.66 7.28
N HIS A 61 -0.20 13.02 6.06
CA HIS A 61 -0.79 14.32 5.72
C HIS A 61 -2.31 14.33 5.96
N THR A 62 -2.98 13.22 5.70
CA THR A 62 -4.43 13.05 5.78
C THR A 62 -4.92 12.82 7.23
N MET A 63 -3.99 12.77 8.18
CA MET A 63 -4.24 12.77 9.63
C MET A 63 -4.87 14.07 10.17
N ARG A 64 -5.12 15.10 9.34
CA ARG A 64 -5.87 16.31 9.74
C ARG A 64 -7.40 16.16 9.68
N GLU A 65 -7.91 15.02 9.19
CA GLU A 65 -9.29 14.46 9.16
C GLU A 65 -9.57 13.92 7.75
N PRO A 66 -9.94 12.62 7.56
CA PRO A 66 -10.99 11.88 8.27
C PRO A 66 -10.57 10.53 8.91
N CYS A 67 -9.26 10.22 8.99
CA CYS A 67 -8.76 8.94 9.53
C CYS A 67 -8.53 8.94 11.06
N SER A 68 -9.24 9.75 11.85
CA SER A 68 -9.06 9.78 13.31
C SER A 68 -9.32 8.43 13.98
N ARG A 69 -10.13 7.57 13.36
CA ARG A 69 -10.43 6.21 13.84
C ARG A 69 -9.40 5.18 13.45
N ALA A 70 -8.58 5.41 12.41
CA ALA A 70 -7.63 4.40 11.93
C ALA A 70 -6.59 4.03 13.00
N PRO A 71 -5.91 4.98 13.67
CA PRO A 71 -4.97 4.64 14.76
C PRO A 71 -5.62 3.89 15.93
N GLU A 72 -6.92 4.10 16.18
CA GLU A 72 -7.63 3.46 17.30
C GLU A 72 -7.99 2.00 17.02
N VAL A 73 -8.18 1.62 15.75
CA VAL A 73 -8.49 0.22 15.38
C VAL A 73 -7.26 -0.66 15.22
N PHE A 74 -6.07 -0.07 14.99
CA PHE A 74 -4.83 -0.83 14.85
C PHE A 74 -4.04 -0.87 16.18
N PRO A 75 -3.77 -2.06 16.75
CA PRO A 75 -3.01 -2.19 18.00
C PRO A 75 -1.53 -1.85 17.84
N ALA A 76 -0.99 -1.91 16.62
CA ALA A 76 0.40 -1.59 16.32
C ALA A 76 0.48 -0.50 15.25
N VAL A 77 1.31 0.52 15.50
CA VAL A 77 1.56 1.62 14.56
C VAL A 77 3.06 1.73 14.30
N PHE A 78 3.46 1.69 13.03
CA PHE A 78 4.85 1.79 12.59
C PHE A 78 5.04 3.05 11.74
N PRO A 79 5.81 4.04 12.22
CA PRO A 79 6.13 5.21 11.42
C PRO A 79 7.19 4.87 10.37
N ALA A 80 7.06 5.45 9.18
CA ALA A 80 8.04 5.40 8.13
C ALA A 80 8.22 6.78 7.50
N LYS A 81 9.42 7.09 7.01
CA LYS A 81 9.66 8.29 6.20
C LYS A 81 10.00 7.86 4.78
N ASN A 82 9.26 8.36 3.80
CA ASN A 82 9.44 8.00 2.41
C ASN A 82 9.28 9.23 1.50
N PRO A 83 10.36 9.90 1.12
CA PRO A 83 10.29 11.03 0.19
C PRO A 83 9.59 10.67 -1.14
N PRO A 84 8.99 11.65 -1.82
CA PRO A 84 8.29 11.39 -3.07
C PRO A 84 9.14 10.70 -4.13
N GLY A 85 8.59 9.68 -4.80
CA GLY A 85 9.25 8.87 -5.81
C GLY A 85 10.36 7.98 -5.25
N THR A 86 10.36 7.66 -3.97
CA THR A 86 11.37 6.77 -3.36
C THR A 86 10.76 5.54 -2.69
N ILE A 87 11.59 4.53 -2.46
CA ILE A 87 11.35 3.43 -1.53
C ILE A 87 12.54 3.43 -0.56
N THR A 88 12.31 3.93 0.64
CA THR A 88 13.34 3.96 1.69
C THR A 88 13.45 2.61 2.41
N PRO A 89 14.64 2.26 2.92
CA PRO A 89 14.81 1.13 3.82
C PRO A 89 13.87 1.19 5.03
N MET A 90 13.62 2.40 5.54
CA MET A 90 12.69 2.62 6.66
C MET A 90 11.26 2.21 6.30
N LEU A 91 10.78 2.54 5.11
CA LEU A 91 9.47 2.09 4.62
C LEU A 91 9.42 0.56 4.55
N VAL A 92 10.43 -0.07 3.94
CA VAL A 92 10.51 -1.54 3.83
C VAL A 92 10.53 -2.20 5.20
N GLU A 93 11.28 -1.67 6.16
CA GLU A 93 11.35 -2.20 7.52
C GLU A 93 10.02 -2.05 8.26
N ALA A 94 9.33 -0.92 8.11
CA ALA A 94 8.01 -0.70 8.70
C ALA A 94 6.99 -1.70 8.14
N LEU A 95 6.98 -1.92 6.82
CA LEU A 95 6.09 -2.90 6.18
C LEU A 95 6.38 -4.32 6.69
N LYS A 96 7.66 -4.72 6.78
CA LYS A 96 8.05 -6.02 7.35
C LYS A 96 7.53 -6.22 8.76
N LYS A 97 7.70 -5.22 9.62
CA LYS A 97 7.23 -5.26 11.01
C LYS A 97 5.70 -5.31 11.08
N ALA A 98 5.00 -4.57 10.23
CA ALA A 98 3.56 -4.56 10.15
C ALA A 98 2.99 -5.92 9.70
N VAL A 99 3.54 -6.49 8.63
CA VAL A 99 3.13 -7.81 8.11
C VAL A 99 3.42 -8.92 9.12
N ALA A 100 4.48 -8.81 9.92
CA ALA A 100 4.79 -9.77 10.97
C ALA A 100 3.89 -9.64 12.21
N ASN A 101 3.21 -8.50 12.40
CA ASN A 101 2.38 -8.23 13.59
C ASN A 101 1.00 -7.63 13.21
N PRO A 102 0.19 -8.32 12.38
CA PRO A 102 -1.13 -7.83 12.02
C PRO A 102 -2.13 -7.98 13.19
N PRO A 103 -3.15 -7.12 13.31
CA PRO A 103 -3.42 -5.97 12.46
C PRO A 103 -2.52 -4.76 12.78
N ALA A 104 -1.97 -4.10 11.77
CA ALA A 104 -1.03 -2.98 11.95
C ALA A 104 -1.26 -1.80 10.99
N LEU A 105 -0.90 -0.61 11.45
CA LEU A 105 -0.90 0.63 10.66
C LEU A 105 0.53 1.08 10.38
N VAL A 106 0.85 1.35 9.12
CA VAL A 106 2.08 2.04 8.72
C VAL A 106 1.72 3.48 8.37
N VAL A 107 2.32 4.43 9.07
CA VAL A 107 2.11 5.87 8.82
C VAL A 107 3.33 6.42 8.12
N VAL A 108 3.15 6.87 6.88
CA VAL A 108 4.24 7.32 6.01
C VAL A 108 4.31 8.85 5.99
N GLU A 109 5.40 9.41 6.52
CA GLU A 109 5.76 10.80 6.29
C GLU A 109 6.35 10.94 4.87
N GLY A 110 5.50 11.37 3.93
CA GLY A 110 5.84 11.53 2.51
C GLY A 110 4.86 10.80 1.60
N GLU A 111 5.37 10.02 0.65
CA GLU A 111 4.58 9.27 -0.34
C GLU A 111 4.45 7.80 0.05
N GLU A 112 3.22 7.29 0.11
CA GLU A 112 2.85 5.92 0.42
C GLU A 112 2.59 5.05 -0.82
N ASP A 113 2.27 5.65 -1.98
CA ASP A 113 1.87 4.95 -3.22
C ASP A 113 2.85 3.84 -3.62
N LEU A 114 4.16 4.09 -3.49
CA LEU A 114 5.19 3.14 -3.86
C LEU A 114 5.35 1.98 -2.87
N ALA A 115 4.69 2.03 -1.70
CA ALA A 115 4.70 0.96 -0.71
C ALA A 115 4.04 -0.33 -1.22
N VAL A 116 3.19 -0.24 -2.25
CA VAL A 116 2.59 -1.42 -2.90
C VAL A 116 3.66 -2.40 -3.39
N ILE A 117 4.76 -1.91 -3.96
CA ILE A 117 5.83 -2.76 -4.52
C ILE A 117 6.51 -3.61 -3.44
N PRO A 118 7.11 -3.04 -2.37
CA PRO A 118 7.69 -3.83 -1.30
C PRO A 118 6.64 -4.69 -0.60
N LEU A 119 5.41 -4.20 -0.45
CA LEU A 119 4.35 -4.95 0.21
C LEU A 119 3.98 -6.26 -0.52
N VAL A 120 4.05 -6.30 -1.85
CA VAL A 120 3.86 -7.54 -2.64
C VAL A 120 4.87 -8.62 -2.26
N PHE A 121 6.09 -8.23 -1.90
CA PHE A 121 7.11 -9.19 -1.50
C PHE A 121 6.90 -9.70 -0.07
N GLU A 122 6.45 -8.83 0.83
CA GLU A 122 6.28 -9.17 2.24
C GLU A 122 4.95 -9.89 2.53
N ALA A 123 3.88 -9.55 1.82
CA ALA A 123 2.56 -10.12 2.02
C ALA A 123 2.49 -11.63 1.68
N PRO A 124 1.64 -12.41 2.38
CA PRO A 124 1.48 -13.83 2.13
C PRO A 124 0.75 -14.12 0.81
N GLU A 125 1.01 -15.29 0.23
CA GLU A 125 0.31 -15.76 -0.98
C GLU A 125 -1.22 -15.77 -0.78
N GLY A 126 -1.96 -15.35 -1.80
CA GLY A 126 -3.43 -15.26 -1.79
C GLY A 126 -3.99 -14.06 -1.02
N ALA A 127 -3.14 -13.22 -0.43
CA ALA A 127 -3.57 -11.93 0.12
C ALA A 127 -3.95 -10.95 -1.00
N TRP A 128 -4.77 -9.96 -0.66
CA TRP A 128 -5.18 -8.91 -1.59
C TRP A 128 -4.63 -7.56 -1.12
N ILE A 129 -3.86 -6.90 -1.99
CA ILE A 129 -3.49 -5.51 -1.82
C ILE A 129 -4.49 -4.63 -2.55
N LEU A 130 -5.06 -3.68 -1.82
CA LEU A 130 -5.99 -2.68 -2.30
C LEU A 130 -5.32 -1.31 -2.23
N TYR A 131 -5.26 -0.59 -3.34
CA TYR A 131 -4.66 0.74 -3.33
C TYR A 131 -5.37 1.70 -4.28
N GLY A 132 -5.29 2.99 -3.98
CA GLY A 132 -5.97 4.02 -4.76
C GLY A 132 -5.33 4.24 -6.12
N GLN A 133 -6.13 4.42 -7.16
CA GLN A 133 -5.67 4.93 -8.45
C GLN A 133 -6.32 6.29 -8.72
N PRO A 134 -5.52 7.37 -8.74
CA PRO A 134 -6.05 8.73 -8.93
C PRO A 134 -6.99 8.84 -10.13
N CYS A 135 -8.18 9.39 -9.89
CA CYS A 135 -9.26 9.60 -10.86
C CYS A 135 -9.80 8.34 -11.56
N LYS A 136 -9.48 7.13 -11.08
CA LYS A 136 -9.88 5.87 -11.72
C LYS A 136 -10.61 4.88 -10.80
N GLY A 137 -10.31 4.87 -9.51
CA GLY A 137 -10.94 3.96 -8.54
C GLY A 137 -9.92 3.26 -7.64
N VAL A 138 -10.16 1.99 -7.33
CA VAL A 138 -9.30 1.15 -6.48
C VAL A 138 -8.69 0.04 -7.34
N VAL A 139 -7.41 -0.25 -7.15
CA VAL A 139 -6.76 -1.39 -7.77
C VAL A 139 -6.63 -2.51 -6.75
N VAL A 140 -7.00 -3.71 -7.20
CA VAL A 140 -6.84 -4.95 -6.45
C VAL A 140 -5.72 -5.77 -7.06
N ARG A 141 -4.76 -6.18 -6.23
CA ARG A 141 -3.73 -7.13 -6.63
C ARG A 141 -3.71 -8.30 -5.66
N GLU A 142 -4.10 -9.48 -6.15
CA GLU A 142 -3.86 -10.74 -5.45
C GLU A 142 -2.36 -11.06 -5.48
N ILE A 143 -1.85 -11.54 -4.34
CA ILE A 143 -0.45 -11.96 -4.20
C ILE A 143 -0.31 -13.36 -4.76
N ASP A 144 0.28 -13.42 -5.95
CA ASP A 144 0.69 -14.63 -6.64
C ASP A 144 2.14 -14.50 -7.19
N GLU A 145 2.65 -15.57 -7.78
CA GLU A 145 3.96 -15.57 -8.45
C GLU A 145 4.05 -14.48 -9.53
N GLU A 146 2.97 -14.21 -10.26
CA GLU A 146 2.90 -13.17 -11.29
C GLU A 146 3.03 -11.76 -10.67
N ALA A 147 2.41 -11.54 -9.51
CA ALA A 147 2.47 -10.27 -8.78
C ALA A 147 3.90 -10.00 -8.37
N ARG A 148 4.59 -11.01 -7.82
CA ARG A 148 5.99 -10.92 -7.41
C ARG A 148 6.91 -10.68 -8.61
N ALA A 149 6.66 -11.33 -9.76
CA ALA A 149 7.42 -11.13 -10.98
C ALA A 149 7.24 -9.71 -11.55
N THR A 150 6.01 -9.20 -11.55
CA THR A 150 5.67 -7.84 -12.00
C THR A 150 6.28 -6.80 -11.08
N ALA A 151 6.12 -6.96 -9.76
CA ALA A 151 6.75 -6.10 -8.76
C ALA A 151 8.28 -6.07 -8.91
N LYS A 152 8.91 -7.21 -9.21
CA LYS A 152 10.36 -7.27 -9.48
C LYS A 152 10.75 -6.48 -10.73
N SER A 153 9.92 -6.50 -11.76
CA SER A 153 10.14 -5.75 -13.00
C SER A 153 9.98 -4.24 -12.78
N LEU A 154 8.98 -3.84 -11.98
CA LEU A 154 8.80 -2.44 -11.56
C LEU A 154 9.97 -1.97 -10.68
N LEU A 155 10.43 -2.80 -9.73
CA LEU A 155 11.56 -2.49 -8.86
C LEU A 155 12.86 -2.31 -9.66
N ALA A 156 13.04 -3.04 -10.76
CA ALA A 156 14.20 -2.89 -11.65
C ALA A 156 14.26 -1.54 -12.38
N CYS A 157 13.18 -0.77 -12.40
CA CYS A 157 13.17 0.60 -12.94
C CYS A 157 13.76 1.64 -11.96
N PHE A 158 13.99 1.27 -10.70
CA PHE A 158 14.54 2.16 -9.69
C PHE A 158 16.06 2.21 -9.78
N ILE A 159 16.62 3.36 -9.39
CA ILE A 159 18.07 3.56 -9.24
C ILE A 159 18.42 3.70 -7.77
N GLU A 160 19.62 3.23 -7.40
CA GLU A 160 20.15 3.45 -6.05
C GLU A 160 20.53 4.93 -5.88
N GLU A 161 20.06 5.54 -4.79
CA GLU A 161 20.43 6.89 -4.36
C GLU A 161 20.89 6.83 -2.90
N ALA A 162 21.94 7.57 -2.56
CA ALA A 162 22.40 7.70 -1.19
C ALA A 162 21.33 8.40 -0.33
N GLU A 163 21.16 7.97 0.91
CA GLU A 163 20.30 8.70 1.87
C GLU A 163 20.97 10.04 2.17
N GLY A 164 20.32 11.13 1.76
CA GLY A 164 20.78 12.51 1.95
C GLY A 164 20.33 13.11 3.28
#